data_AF-A0A9X2ZH76-F1
#
_entry.id   AF-A0A9X2ZH76-F1
#
_cell.length_a   1.000
_cell.length_b   1.000
_cell.length_c   1.000
_cell.angle_alpha   90.00
_cell.angle_beta   90.00
_cell.angle_gamma   90.00
#
_symmetry.space_group_name_H-M   'P 1'
#
loop_
_entity.id
_entity.type
_entity.pdbx_description
1 polymer ?
#
loop_
_entity_poly.entity_id
_entity_poly.type
_entity_poly.pdbx_seq_one_letter_code
_entity_poly.pdbx_strand_id
1 'polypeptide(L)'
;MNNAHNPIAVRVENIQKIWNKTRADKPKAQLFSMVCFTEDFPLVDGFIRLESSAYGKSEDSFVAFILDFYDKKVFYTSIIEQWIVTFEEDLKKNPGWNWEDFAAFREVLPEIDKLSIENLKDFYIKMLISFKKFEAKTGNLLIVSFLIKKVSDTNLLKESIKELSVLLPANIGFLFVDYQERQLYKEMIISMKEKGTIIEIPNQNINKAYKEIATQGNPNDPQVKYRKCLFEIGEAAKSKKQEKVKKLGNELIDISRSTGETSFWASSYLIYASFLFQFKDEKELIHELLDKGIKITTPFYKEKEDVAGILLQLLAYKGSHYSITGKSDRAIHYFLKQVAIAKEIEQEMQVINGYNYALLLAAKKRDGQYAEILNDAFEYGYALTDSMLKIINFTFIANSYLEDDPKIDYAEKEAIANRMAIIFGANWRDTPREIAKQIQEEYPLSNTY
;
A
#
# COMPACT_ATOMS: atom_id res chain seq x y z
N MET A 1 15.49 20.81 -21.15
CA MET A 1 15.64 21.17 -19.72
C MET A 1 16.08 19.91 -18.99
N ASN A 2 17.17 19.98 -18.23
CA ASN A 2 17.82 18.80 -17.66
C ASN A 2 17.09 18.38 -16.36
N ASN A 3 16.38 17.25 -16.38
CA ASN A 3 15.72 16.66 -15.19
C ASN A 3 16.70 16.13 -14.12
N ALA A 4 17.99 16.49 -14.22
CA ALA A 4 19.12 16.03 -13.40
C ALA A 4 19.06 16.49 -11.93
N HIS A 5 17.96 17.11 -11.48
CA HIS A 5 17.74 17.50 -10.09
C HIS A 5 16.67 16.68 -9.37
N ASN A 6 15.95 15.77 -10.06
CA ASN A 6 15.00 14.88 -9.41
C ASN A 6 15.71 13.59 -8.92
N PRO A 7 15.74 13.32 -7.60
CA PRO A 7 16.33 12.12 -7.01
C PRO A 7 15.87 10.78 -7.60
N ILE A 8 14.62 10.69 -8.03
CA ILE A 8 14.04 9.50 -8.65
C ILE A 8 14.56 9.35 -10.08
N ALA A 9 14.62 10.43 -10.86
CA ALA A 9 15.13 10.42 -12.23
C ALA A 9 16.59 9.97 -12.28
N VAL A 10 17.43 10.41 -11.33
CA VAL A 10 18.84 9.98 -11.23
C VAL A 10 18.95 8.46 -11.00
N ARG A 11 18.08 7.88 -10.17
CA ARG A 11 18.09 6.43 -9.88
C ARG A 11 17.56 5.61 -11.05
N VAL A 12 16.51 6.10 -11.74
CA VAL A 12 16.06 5.49 -13.00
C VAL A 12 17.17 5.54 -14.06
N GLU A 13 17.92 6.63 -14.15
CA GLU A 13 19.06 6.73 -15.07
C GLU A 13 20.20 5.75 -14.74
N ASN A 14 20.40 5.41 -13.46
CA ASN A 14 21.32 4.34 -13.09
C ASN A 14 20.86 2.98 -13.63
N ILE A 15 19.57 2.69 -13.58
CA ILE A 15 18.99 1.46 -14.16
C ILE A 15 19.17 1.46 -15.68
N GLN A 16 18.93 2.59 -16.36
CA GLN A 16 19.19 2.73 -17.81
C GLN A 16 20.65 2.41 -18.17
N LYS A 17 21.62 2.92 -17.39
CA LYS A 17 23.05 2.62 -17.58
C LYS A 17 23.36 1.14 -17.41
N ILE A 18 22.75 0.48 -16.42
CA ILE A 18 22.91 -0.97 -16.20
C ILE A 18 22.33 -1.76 -17.36
N TRP A 19 21.14 -1.38 -17.86
CA TRP A 19 20.52 -1.99 -19.04
C TRP A 19 21.44 -1.90 -20.26
N ASN A 20 21.86 -0.68 -20.62
CA ASN A 20 22.71 -0.43 -21.79
C ASN A 20 24.04 -1.19 -21.73
N LYS A 21 24.68 -1.21 -20.54
CA LYS A 21 25.90 -1.99 -20.32
C LYS A 21 25.64 -3.49 -20.52
N THR A 22 24.56 -4.01 -19.95
CA THR A 22 24.21 -5.44 -20.09
C THR A 22 23.99 -5.82 -21.56
N ARG A 23 23.28 -4.98 -22.32
CA ARG A 23 23.02 -5.20 -23.74
C ARG A 23 24.31 -5.21 -24.57
N ALA A 24 25.25 -4.33 -24.26
CA ALA A 24 26.58 -4.33 -24.90
C ALA A 24 27.39 -5.59 -24.54
N ASP A 25 27.39 -6.00 -23.27
CA ASP A 25 28.17 -7.15 -22.78
C ASP A 25 27.58 -8.50 -23.21
N LYS A 26 26.25 -8.56 -23.45
CA LYS A 26 25.48 -9.77 -23.78
C LYS A 26 24.61 -9.55 -25.03
N PRO A 27 25.21 -9.37 -26.22
CA PRO A 27 24.46 -9.00 -27.43
C PRO A 27 23.45 -10.07 -27.86
N LYS A 28 23.71 -11.35 -27.57
CA LYS A 28 22.83 -12.50 -27.90
C LYS A 28 21.68 -12.73 -26.90
N ALA A 29 21.67 -12.02 -25.78
CA ALA A 29 20.60 -12.20 -24.79
C ALA A 29 19.26 -11.72 -25.35
N GLN A 30 18.23 -12.54 -25.14
CA GLN A 30 16.84 -12.26 -25.50
C GLN A 30 15.91 -12.39 -24.30
N LEU A 31 16.33 -13.09 -23.24
CA LEU A 31 15.54 -13.31 -22.04
C LEU A 31 16.21 -12.64 -20.85
N PHE A 32 15.57 -11.62 -20.29
CA PHE A 32 16.11 -10.77 -19.24
C PHE A 32 15.28 -10.90 -17.97
N SER A 33 15.94 -11.01 -16.83
CA SER A 33 15.30 -10.87 -15.51
C SER A 33 16.00 -9.79 -14.71
N MET A 34 15.31 -8.66 -14.48
CA MET A 34 15.78 -7.62 -13.58
C MET A 34 15.41 -7.98 -12.14
N VAL A 35 16.42 -8.28 -11.33
CA VAL A 35 16.26 -8.63 -9.92
C VAL A 35 16.57 -7.41 -9.08
N CYS A 36 15.58 -6.93 -8.31
CA CYS A 36 15.70 -5.72 -7.48
C CYS A 36 15.26 -5.98 -6.02
N PHE A 37 15.51 -5.03 -5.14
CA PHE A 37 14.90 -5.03 -3.81
C PHE A 37 13.41 -4.71 -3.94
N THR A 38 12.58 -5.35 -3.10
CA THR A 38 11.13 -5.12 -3.10
C THR A 38 10.77 -3.63 -2.96
N GLU A 39 11.50 -2.89 -2.10
CA GLU A 39 11.31 -1.45 -1.91
C GLU A 39 11.62 -0.64 -3.19
N ASP A 40 12.59 -1.07 -4.01
CA ASP A 40 13.05 -0.36 -5.20
C ASP A 40 12.25 -0.71 -6.47
N PHE A 41 11.25 -1.61 -6.40
CA PHE A 41 10.39 -1.97 -7.53
C PHE A 41 9.81 -0.77 -8.29
N PRO A 42 9.31 0.30 -7.63
CA PRO A 42 8.79 1.46 -8.34
C PRO A 42 9.81 2.14 -9.26
N LEU A 43 11.12 2.01 -8.98
CA LEU A 43 12.18 2.53 -9.85
C LEU A 43 12.37 1.66 -11.09
N VAL A 44 12.24 0.34 -10.97
CA VAL A 44 12.29 -0.58 -12.11
C VAL A 44 11.04 -0.43 -12.99
N ASP A 45 9.85 -0.33 -12.40
CA ASP A 45 8.62 0.00 -13.14
C ASP A 45 8.74 1.38 -13.82
N GLY A 46 9.28 2.37 -13.11
CA GLY A 46 9.56 3.70 -13.67
C GLY A 46 10.54 3.67 -14.84
N PHE A 47 11.59 2.85 -14.76
CA PHE A 47 12.51 2.59 -15.87
C PHE A 47 11.77 2.02 -17.08
N ILE A 48 11.00 0.94 -16.90
CA ILE A 48 10.26 0.29 -18.00
C ILE A 48 9.30 1.28 -18.67
N ARG A 49 8.53 2.04 -17.89
CA ARG A 49 7.60 3.06 -18.42
C ARG A 49 8.33 4.18 -19.17
N LEU A 50 9.48 4.62 -18.66
CA LEU A 50 10.28 5.65 -19.30
C LEU A 50 10.81 5.16 -20.65
N GLU A 51 11.34 3.94 -20.71
CA GLU A 51 11.84 3.33 -21.94
C GLU A 51 10.73 3.02 -22.95
N SER A 52 9.50 2.77 -22.49
CA SER A 52 8.32 2.65 -23.35
C SER A 52 7.78 4.00 -23.86
N SER A 53 8.42 5.11 -23.53
CA SER A 53 8.00 6.46 -23.95
C SER A 53 8.94 7.06 -24.99
N ALA A 54 8.54 8.20 -25.57
CA ALA A 54 9.40 8.99 -26.45
C ALA A 54 10.67 9.54 -25.76
N TYR A 55 10.76 9.45 -24.43
CA TYR A 55 11.90 9.91 -23.63
C TYR A 55 12.85 8.78 -23.21
N GLY A 56 12.62 7.54 -23.68
CA GLY A 56 13.54 6.42 -23.49
C GLY A 56 14.93 6.74 -24.05
N LYS A 57 15.97 6.21 -23.40
CA LYS A 57 17.37 6.46 -23.80
C LYS A 57 18.08 5.23 -24.35
N SER A 58 17.49 4.04 -24.21
CA SER A 58 18.06 2.82 -24.78
C SER A 58 17.88 2.79 -26.30
N GLU A 59 18.77 2.08 -26.99
CA GLU A 59 18.60 1.80 -28.42
C GLU A 59 17.45 0.80 -28.66
N ASP A 60 17.18 -0.05 -27.66
CA ASP A 60 16.07 -1.00 -27.63
C ASP A 60 14.72 -0.28 -27.46
N SER A 61 13.67 -0.84 -28.06
CA SER A 61 12.30 -0.34 -27.88
C SER A 61 11.56 -1.21 -26.88
N PHE A 62 10.73 -0.61 -26.05
CA PHE A 62 10.05 -1.31 -24.96
C PHE A 62 8.53 -1.25 -25.10
N VAL A 63 7.88 -2.39 -24.93
CA VAL A 63 6.43 -2.51 -24.72
C VAL A 63 6.23 -3.21 -23.38
N ALA A 64 5.30 -2.74 -22.56
CA ALA A 64 5.08 -3.26 -21.21
C ALA A 64 3.65 -3.73 -21.00
N PHE A 65 3.50 -4.92 -20.43
CA PHE A 65 2.23 -5.53 -20.09
C PHE A 65 2.13 -5.73 -18.58
N ILE A 66 0.97 -5.41 -18.03
CA ILE A 66 0.65 -5.65 -16.62
C ILE A 66 -0.50 -6.64 -16.60
N LEU A 67 -0.26 -7.81 -16.01
CA LEU A 67 -1.19 -8.93 -16.08
C LEU A 67 -1.12 -9.82 -14.84
N ASP A 68 -2.14 -10.65 -14.69
CA ASP A 68 -2.17 -11.78 -13.75
C ASP A 68 -1.95 -13.08 -14.51
N PHE A 69 -1.34 -14.08 -13.85
CA PHE A 69 -1.17 -15.42 -14.40
C PHE A 69 -2.05 -16.43 -13.65
N TYR A 70 -3.07 -16.95 -14.33
CA TYR A 70 -3.94 -18.02 -13.82
C TYR A 70 -3.60 -19.36 -14.50
N ASP A 71 -3.60 -19.38 -15.83
CA ASP A 71 -3.20 -20.51 -16.66
C ASP A 71 -2.61 -20.04 -18.01
N LYS A 72 -2.13 -20.98 -18.84
CA LYS A 72 -1.50 -20.67 -20.13
C LYS A 72 -2.45 -19.98 -21.12
N LYS A 73 -3.71 -20.41 -21.17
CA LYS A 73 -4.69 -19.89 -22.13
C LYS A 73 -5.02 -18.44 -21.80
N VAL A 74 -5.35 -18.18 -20.54
CA VAL A 74 -5.60 -16.83 -20.04
C VAL A 74 -4.39 -15.94 -20.26
N PHE A 75 -3.18 -16.43 -19.97
CA PHE A 75 -1.94 -15.67 -20.18
C PHE A 75 -1.76 -15.20 -21.63
N TYR A 76 -1.88 -16.11 -22.61
CA TYR A 76 -1.73 -15.73 -24.01
C TYR A 76 -2.88 -14.84 -24.50
N THR A 77 -4.13 -15.15 -24.17
CA THR A 77 -5.29 -14.31 -24.50
C THR A 77 -5.10 -12.89 -23.96
N SER A 78 -4.79 -12.73 -22.67
CA SER A 78 -4.66 -11.40 -22.05
C SER A 78 -3.55 -10.55 -22.68
N ILE A 79 -2.42 -11.14 -23.05
CA ILE A 79 -1.34 -10.37 -23.70
C ILE A 79 -1.75 -9.92 -25.10
N ILE A 80 -2.39 -10.79 -25.87
CA ILE A 80 -2.89 -10.47 -27.22
C ILE A 80 -3.93 -9.36 -27.16
N GLU A 81 -4.95 -9.51 -26.32
CA GLU A 81 -6.01 -8.52 -26.13
C GLU A 81 -5.45 -7.17 -25.69
N GLN A 82 -4.59 -7.18 -24.67
CA GLN A 82 -3.99 -5.96 -24.15
C GLN A 82 -3.17 -5.24 -25.21
N TRP A 83 -2.41 -5.96 -26.05
CA TRP A 83 -1.65 -5.36 -27.15
C TRP A 83 -2.58 -4.71 -28.17
N ILE A 84 -3.61 -5.43 -28.64
CA ILE A 84 -4.52 -4.92 -29.67
C ILE A 84 -5.27 -3.68 -29.17
N VAL A 85 -5.85 -3.76 -27.97
CA VAL A 85 -6.61 -2.65 -27.37
C VAL A 85 -5.72 -1.44 -27.14
N THR A 86 -4.50 -1.64 -26.62
CA THR A 86 -3.57 -0.53 -26.37
C THR A 86 -3.13 0.13 -27.67
N PHE A 87 -2.79 -0.66 -28.70
CA PHE A 87 -2.42 -0.10 -30.00
C PHE A 87 -3.59 0.62 -30.68
N GLU A 88 -4.83 0.14 -30.54
CA GLU A 88 -6.01 0.85 -31.03
C GLU A 88 -6.15 2.25 -30.42
N GLU A 89 -5.93 2.37 -29.11
CA GLU A 89 -5.94 3.68 -28.44
C GLU A 89 -4.77 4.58 -28.87
N ASP A 90 -3.58 4.01 -29.08
CA ASP A 90 -2.43 4.77 -29.55
C ASP A 90 -2.57 5.22 -31.00
N LEU A 91 -3.25 4.44 -31.85
CA LEU A 91 -3.57 4.82 -33.22
C LEU A 91 -4.49 6.03 -33.29
N LYS A 92 -5.43 6.20 -32.33
CA LYS A 92 -6.26 7.42 -32.22
C LYS A 92 -5.40 8.67 -31.97
N LYS A 93 -4.32 8.53 -31.20
CA LYS A 93 -3.37 9.62 -30.90
C LYS A 93 -2.34 9.81 -32.02
N ASN A 94 -2.07 8.77 -32.80
CA ASN A 94 -1.10 8.75 -33.88
C ASN A 94 -1.72 8.21 -35.19
N PRO A 95 -2.64 8.94 -35.84
CA PRO A 95 -3.38 8.41 -37.00
C PRO A 95 -2.52 8.06 -38.22
N GLY A 96 -1.27 8.54 -38.27
CA GLY A 96 -0.31 8.23 -39.33
C GLY A 96 0.42 6.89 -39.15
N TRP A 97 0.22 6.18 -38.04
CA TRP A 97 0.80 4.85 -37.85
C TRP A 97 0.08 3.82 -38.72
N ASN A 98 0.84 3.06 -39.50
CA ASN A 98 0.32 2.00 -40.37
C ASN A 98 0.98 0.65 -40.06
N TRP A 99 0.42 -0.06 -39.08
CA TRP A 99 0.77 -1.46 -38.85
C TRP A 99 -0.09 -2.33 -39.77
N GLU A 100 0.46 -2.75 -40.91
CA GLU A 100 -0.27 -3.37 -42.03
C GLU A 100 -1.18 -4.55 -41.61
N ASP A 101 -0.71 -5.42 -40.72
CA ASP A 101 -1.45 -6.61 -40.29
C ASP A 101 -2.47 -6.32 -39.16
N PHE A 102 -2.53 -5.09 -38.62
CA PHE A 102 -3.30 -4.78 -37.41
C PHE A 102 -4.80 -5.05 -37.57
N ALA A 103 -5.38 -4.73 -38.72
CA ALA A 103 -6.80 -4.97 -38.98
C ALA A 103 -7.13 -6.47 -38.85
N ALA A 104 -6.30 -7.34 -39.43
CA ALA A 104 -6.46 -8.78 -39.34
C ALA A 104 -6.24 -9.31 -37.90
N PHE A 105 -5.32 -8.70 -37.14
CA PHE A 105 -5.15 -9.09 -35.73
C PHE A 105 -6.38 -8.75 -34.88
N ARG A 106 -6.99 -7.60 -35.12
CA ARG A 106 -8.18 -7.16 -34.40
C ARG A 106 -9.39 -8.07 -34.62
N GLU A 107 -9.54 -8.62 -35.82
CA GLU A 107 -10.65 -9.52 -36.18
C GLU A 107 -10.69 -10.81 -35.34
N VAL A 108 -9.58 -11.17 -34.68
CA VAL A 108 -9.51 -12.36 -33.81
C VAL A 108 -10.17 -12.15 -32.45
N LEU A 109 -10.28 -10.90 -31.96
CA LEU A 109 -10.78 -10.62 -30.60
C LEU A 109 -12.14 -11.27 -30.27
N PRO A 110 -13.18 -11.25 -31.14
CA PRO A 110 -14.47 -11.83 -30.81
C PRO A 110 -14.44 -13.35 -30.59
N GLU A 111 -13.42 -14.02 -31.13
CA GLU A 111 -13.32 -15.48 -31.17
C GLU A 111 -12.07 -16.00 -30.43
N ILE A 112 -11.33 -15.12 -29.76
CA ILE A 112 -10.04 -15.43 -29.15
C ILE A 112 -10.13 -16.55 -28.10
N ASP A 113 -11.23 -16.58 -27.33
CA ASP A 113 -11.49 -17.61 -26.34
C ASP A 113 -11.76 -18.99 -26.94
N LYS A 114 -12.06 -19.09 -28.23
CA LYS A 114 -12.26 -20.36 -28.93
C LYS A 114 -10.95 -20.94 -29.46
N LEU A 115 -9.87 -20.16 -29.46
CA LEU A 115 -8.55 -20.63 -29.89
C LEU A 115 -7.95 -21.60 -28.88
N SER A 116 -7.21 -22.58 -29.41
CA SER A 116 -6.36 -23.46 -28.62
C SER A 116 -5.14 -22.70 -28.09
N ILE A 117 -4.51 -23.25 -27.05
CA ILE A 117 -3.27 -22.68 -26.48
C ILE A 117 -2.18 -22.56 -27.56
N GLU A 118 -2.06 -23.58 -28.43
CA GLU A 118 -1.07 -23.57 -29.52
C GLU A 118 -1.36 -22.45 -30.54
N ASN A 119 -2.62 -22.29 -30.94
CA ASN A 119 -3.01 -21.24 -31.88
C ASN A 119 -2.80 -19.84 -31.30
N LEU A 120 -3.09 -19.65 -30.00
CA LEU A 120 -2.83 -18.39 -29.30
C LEU A 120 -1.34 -18.07 -29.26
N LYS A 121 -0.51 -19.07 -28.94
CA LYS A 121 0.94 -18.94 -28.90
C LYS A 121 1.50 -18.54 -30.28
N ASP A 122 1.12 -19.26 -31.33
CA ASP A 122 1.57 -18.98 -32.70
C ASP A 122 1.10 -17.60 -33.19
N PHE A 123 -0.14 -17.24 -32.86
CA PHE A 123 -0.70 -15.93 -33.16
C PHE A 123 0.10 -14.81 -32.49
N TYR A 124 0.44 -14.98 -31.21
CA TYR A 124 1.25 -14.01 -30.48
C TYR A 124 2.66 -13.84 -31.09
N ILE A 125 3.32 -14.95 -31.47
CA ILE A 125 4.62 -14.87 -32.17
C ILE A 125 4.49 -14.14 -33.52
N LYS A 126 3.42 -14.41 -34.28
CA LYS A 126 3.13 -13.69 -35.54
C LYS A 126 2.95 -12.19 -35.30
N MET A 127 2.23 -11.79 -34.25
CA MET A 127 2.07 -10.40 -33.86
C MET A 127 3.41 -9.75 -33.52
N LEU A 128 4.27 -10.41 -32.73
CA LEU A 128 5.59 -9.90 -32.37
C LEU A 128 6.45 -9.63 -33.60
N ILE A 129 6.51 -10.58 -34.53
CA ILE A 129 7.26 -10.45 -35.79
C ILE A 129 6.70 -9.31 -36.63
N SER A 130 5.39 -9.22 -36.75
CA SER A 130 4.73 -8.18 -37.54
C SER A 130 4.94 -6.80 -36.93
N PHE A 131 4.80 -6.66 -35.61
CA PHE A 131 5.03 -5.40 -34.91
C PHE A 131 6.49 -4.96 -35.03
N LYS A 132 7.45 -5.89 -34.96
CA LYS A 132 8.87 -5.56 -35.15
C LYS A 132 9.17 -5.02 -36.56
N LYS A 133 8.42 -5.46 -37.59
CA LYS A 133 8.50 -4.86 -38.93
C LYS A 133 7.91 -3.46 -38.95
N PHE A 134 6.74 -3.26 -38.32
CA PHE A 134 6.10 -1.96 -38.18
C PHE A 134 7.00 -0.94 -37.46
N GLU A 135 7.72 -1.37 -36.40
CA GLU A 135 8.69 -0.54 -35.68
C GLU A 135 9.78 0.03 -36.61
N ALA A 136 10.12 -0.71 -37.67
CA ALA A 136 11.11 -0.36 -38.70
C ALA A 136 12.51 0.04 -38.18
N LYS A 137 12.82 -0.24 -36.91
CA LYS A 137 14.15 -0.05 -36.31
C LYS A 137 15.01 -1.29 -36.50
N THR A 138 16.27 -1.07 -36.90
CA THR A 138 17.27 -2.11 -37.13
C THR A 138 18.38 -2.02 -36.08
N GLY A 139 19.02 -3.15 -35.77
CA GLY A 139 20.10 -3.22 -34.78
C GLY A 139 19.64 -3.27 -33.32
N ASN A 140 18.35 -3.02 -33.04
CA ASN A 140 17.79 -3.02 -31.69
C ASN A 140 16.91 -4.25 -31.39
N LEU A 141 16.71 -4.56 -30.10
CA LEU A 141 15.67 -5.47 -29.65
C LEU A 141 14.34 -4.73 -29.45
N LEU A 142 13.24 -5.39 -29.84
CA LEU A 142 11.93 -5.11 -29.27
C LEU A 142 11.82 -5.89 -27.95
N ILE A 143 11.83 -5.18 -26.83
CA ILE A 143 11.72 -5.73 -25.48
C ILE A 143 10.27 -5.71 -25.04
N VAL A 144 9.71 -6.89 -24.81
CA VAL A 144 8.39 -7.05 -24.20
C VAL A 144 8.56 -7.32 -22.71
N SER A 145 8.14 -6.36 -21.90
CA SER A 145 8.24 -6.40 -20.45
C SER A 145 6.96 -6.96 -19.83
N PHE A 146 7.08 -7.98 -18.99
CA PHE A 146 5.96 -8.60 -18.29
C PHE A 146 6.01 -8.27 -16.79
N LEU A 147 5.04 -7.48 -16.35
CA LEU A 147 4.80 -7.13 -14.95
C LEU A 147 3.66 -8.01 -14.41
N ILE A 148 4.01 -9.21 -13.97
CA ILE A 148 3.05 -10.23 -13.50
C ILE A 148 2.73 -10.00 -12.02
N LYS A 149 1.50 -9.60 -11.71
CA LYS A 149 1.07 -9.22 -10.35
C LYS A 149 0.71 -10.44 -9.48
N LYS A 150 -0.08 -11.36 -10.03
CA LYS A 150 -0.49 -12.60 -9.35
C LYS A 150 -0.08 -13.81 -10.15
N VAL A 151 0.27 -14.89 -9.45
CA VAL A 151 0.65 -16.16 -10.07
C VAL A 151 -0.03 -17.30 -9.32
N SER A 152 -0.97 -17.98 -9.98
CA SER A 152 -1.65 -19.17 -9.42
C SER A 152 -0.72 -20.39 -9.40
N ASP A 153 0.06 -20.60 -10.46
CA ASP A 153 1.03 -21.68 -10.58
C ASP A 153 2.35 -21.17 -11.18
N THR A 154 3.42 -21.25 -10.39
CA THR A 154 4.75 -20.79 -10.77
C THR A 154 5.45 -21.69 -11.78
N ASN A 155 5.19 -23.00 -11.76
CA ASN A 155 5.79 -23.94 -12.70
C ASN A 155 5.17 -23.79 -14.07
N LEU A 156 3.84 -23.67 -14.13
CA LEU A 156 3.11 -23.45 -15.37
C LEU A 156 3.50 -22.12 -16.03
N LEU A 157 3.72 -21.07 -15.23
CA LEU A 157 4.23 -19.79 -15.74
C LEU A 157 5.62 -19.93 -16.39
N LYS A 158 6.57 -20.58 -15.70
CA LYS A 158 7.92 -20.81 -16.23
C LYS A 158 7.88 -21.63 -17.51
N GLU A 159 7.00 -22.62 -17.58
CA GLU A 159 6.79 -23.45 -18.78
C GLU A 159 6.30 -22.60 -19.96
N SER A 160 5.26 -21.79 -19.78
CA SER A 160 4.73 -20.89 -20.82
C SER A 160 5.78 -19.91 -21.33
N ILE A 161 6.58 -19.30 -20.43
CA ILE A 161 7.65 -18.39 -20.83
C ILE A 161 8.70 -19.14 -21.66
N LYS A 162 9.08 -20.35 -21.24
CA LYS A 162 10.08 -21.15 -21.94
C LYS A 162 9.60 -21.55 -23.34
N GLU A 163 8.34 -21.94 -23.49
CA GLU A 163 7.71 -22.25 -24.78
C GLU A 163 7.78 -21.06 -25.74
N LEU A 164 7.40 -19.87 -25.29
CA LEU A 164 7.51 -18.66 -26.11
C LEU A 164 8.96 -18.32 -26.44
N SER A 165 9.87 -18.45 -25.47
CA SER A 165 11.27 -18.07 -25.62
C SER A 165 12.01 -18.87 -26.69
N VAL A 166 11.60 -20.12 -26.93
CA VAL A 166 12.17 -20.97 -28.01
C VAL A 166 11.79 -20.45 -29.39
N LEU A 167 10.62 -19.81 -29.52
CA LEU A 167 10.07 -19.30 -30.77
C LEU A 167 10.45 -17.84 -31.06
N LEU A 168 11.17 -17.19 -30.13
CA LEU A 168 11.51 -15.78 -30.27
C LEU A 168 12.49 -15.49 -31.42
N PRO A 169 12.12 -14.59 -32.35
CA PRO A 169 13.05 -14.04 -33.34
C PRO A 169 14.22 -13.32 -32.66
N ALA A 170 15.41 -13.35 -33.27
CA ALA A 170 16.66 -12.83 -32.70
C ALA A 170 16.61 -11.34 -32.30
N ASN A 171 15.71 -10.55 -32.89
CA ASN A 171 15.53 -9.12 -32.66
C ASN A 171 14.38 -8.79 -31.69
N ILE A 172 13.88 -9.79 -30.97
CA ILE A 172 12.84 -9.66 -29.96
C ILE A 172 13.33 -10.30 -28.67
N GLY A 173 13.07 -9.64 -27.55
CA GLY A 173 13.41 -10.13 -26.23
C GLY A 173 12.31 -9.89 -25.21
N PHE A 174 12.35 -10.64 -24.12
CA PHE A 174 11.42 -10.56 -23.01
C PHE A 174 12.13 -10.10 -21.74
N LEU A 175 11.50 -9.19 -21.01
CA LEU A 175 11.97 -8.69 -19.73
C LEU A 175 10.98 -9.05 -18.62
N PHE A 176 11.49 -9.66 -17.57
CA PHE A 176 10.75 -9.96 -16.34
C PHE A 176 11.35 -9.17 -15.18
N VAL A 177 10.50 -8.77 -14.23
CA VAL A 177 10.94 -8.18 -12.96
C VAL A 177 10.82 -9.24 -11.86
N ASP A 178 11.85 -9.34 -11.05
CA ASP A 178 11.95 -10.28 -9.93
C ASP A 178 12.53 -9.58 -8.71
N TYR A 179 12.48 -10.27 -7.57
CA TYR A 179 12.93 -9.74 -6.29
C TYR A 179 14.12 -10.53 -5.76
N GLN A 180 15.06 -9.84 -5.11
CA GLN A 180 16.27 -10.47 -4.57
C GLN A 180 15.97 -11.63 -3.62
N GLU A 181 14.88 -11.53 -2.86
CA GLU A 181 14.47 -12.52 -1.86
C GLU A 181 13.76 -13.74 -2.49
N ARG A 182 13.15 -13.57 -3.67
CA ARG A 182 12.33 -14.61 -4.33
C ARG A 182 13.06 -15.31 -5.47
N GLN A 183 13.67 -14.54 -6.38
CA GLN A 183 14.37 -15.00 -7.58
C GLN A 183 13.62 -16.11 -8.36
N LEU A 184 12.32 -15.91 -8.59
CA LEU A 184 11.42 -16.86 -9.25
C LEU A 184 11.96 -17.38 -10.60
N TYR A 185 12.56 -16.52 -11.41
CA TYR A 185 12.93 -16.85 -12.79
C TYR A 185 14.36 -17.39 -12.93
N LYS A 186 15.16 -17.39 -11.85
CA LYS A 186 16.61 -17.62 -11.90
C LYS A 186 17.02 -18.87 -12.67
N GLU A 187 16.50 -20.03 -12.28
CA GLU A 187 16.86 -21.32 -12.88
C GLU A 187 16.50 -21.38 -14.36
N MET A 188 15.30 -20.86 -14.71
CA MET A 188 14.82 -20.79 -16.08
C MET A 188 15.75 -19.91 -16.93
N ILE A 189 16.10 -18.72 -16.46
CA ILE A 189 17.00 -17.79 -17.18
C ILE A 189 18.37 -18.44 -17.41
N ILE A 190 18.96 -19.04 -16.37
CA ILE A 190 20.27 -19.72 -16.47
C ILE A 190 20.24 -20.86 -17.48
N SER A 191 19.13 -21.61 -17.55
CA SER A 191 18.97 -22.72 -18.49
C SER A 191 19.04 -22.29 -19.97
N MET A 192 18.80 -21.01 -20.26
CA MET A 192 18.84 -20.43 -21.61
C MET A 192 20.25 -20.04 -22.08
N LYS A 193 21.29 -20.23 -21.25
CA LYS A 193 22.70 -19.98 -21.58
C LYS A 193 22.91 -18.57 -22.16
N GLU A 194 23.51 -18.45 -23.34
CA GLU A 194 23.83 -17.16 -23.98
C GLU A 194 22.60 -16.32 -24.36
N LYS A 195 21.40 -16.92 -24.39
CA LYS A 195 20.15 -16.22 -24.65
C LYS A 195 19.49 -15.66 -23.38
N GLY A 196 19.93 -16.07 -22.19
CA GLY A 196 19.37 -15.63 -20.91
C GLY A 196 20.36 -14.79 -20.10
N THR A 197 19.87 -13.74 -19.44
CA THR A 197 20.68 -12.97 -18.49
C THR A 197 19.85 -12.48 -17.31
N ILE A 198 20.47 -12.54 -16.13
CA ILE A 198 19.94 -11.91 -14.92
C ILE A 198 20.65 -10.57 -14.78
N ILE A 199 19.88 -9.51 -14.55
CA ILE A 199 20.36 -8.16 -14.33
C ILE A 199 20.11 -7.82 -12.86
N GLU A 200 21.17 -7.84 -12.06
CA GLU A 200 21.07 -7.44 -10.66
C GLU A 200 21.04 -5.91 -10.58
N ILE A 201 19.93 -5.39 -10.06
CA ILE A 201 19.79 -3.97 -9.77
C ILE A 201 20.27 -3.74 -8.33
N PRO A 202 21.37 -2.99 -8.12
CA PRO A 202 21.84 -2.69 -6.78
C PRO A 202 20.83 -1.80 -6.05
N ASN A 203 20.86 -1.82 -4.71
CA ASN A 203 19.98 -1.02 -3.87
C ASN A 203 20.07 0.46 -4.29
N GLN A 204 18.96 0.99 -4.81
CA GLN A 204 18.85 2.37 -5.26
C GLN A 204 18.48 3.32 -4.12
N ASN A 205 18.08 2.79 -2.96
CA ASN A 205 17.70 3.53 -1.77
C ASN A 205 16.59 4.55 -2.11
N ILE A 206 15.45 4.04 -2.58
CA ILE A 206 14.28 4.86 -2.93
C ILE A 206 13.79 5.70 -1.75
N ASN A 207 13.89 5.18 -0.52
CA ASN A 207 13.50 5.90 0.69
C ASN A 207 14.31 7.19 0.87
N LYS A 208 15.61 7.16 0.54
CA LYS A 208 16.43 8.37 0.51
C LYS A 208 15.96 9.35 -0.58
N ALA A 209 15.53 8.87 -1.74
CA ALA A 209 14.96 9.76 -2.78
C ALA A 209 13.68 10.45 -2.29
N TYR A 210 12.78 9.71 -1.64
CA TYR A 210 11.57 10.29 -1.06
C TYR A 210 11.88 11.32 0.02
N LYS A 211 12.87 11.04 0.88
CA LYS A 211 13.37 12.01 1.88
C LYS A 211 13.92 13.26 1.21
N GLU A 212 14.76 13.11 0.18
CA GLU A 212 15.33 14.22 -0.58
C GLU A 212 14.21 15.08 -1.18
N ILE A 213 13.21 14.49 -1.82
CA ILE A 213 12.06 15.22 -2.40
C ILE A 213 11.24 15.91 -1.31
N ALA A 214 10.88 15.19 -0.26
CA ALA A 214 10.03 15.74 0.82
C ALA A 214 10.72 16.85 1.62
N THR A 215 12.05 16.93 1.59
CA THR A 215 12.84 17.96 2.29
C THR A 215 13.42 19.02 1.34
N GLN A 216 13.06 19.01 0.05
CA GLN A 216 13.37 20.10 -0.87
C GLN A 216 12.64 21.39 -0.47
N GLY A 217 13.29 22.52 -0.75
CA GLY A 217 12.79 23.86 -0.43
C GLY A 217 13.78 24.68 0.39
N ASN A 218 13.31 25.81 0.92
CA ASN A 218 14.12 26.69 1.76
C ASN A 218 14.42 25.98 3.11
N PRO A 219 15.70 25.73 3.47
CA PRO A 219 16.04 25.07 4.73
C PRO A 219 15.63 25.84 5.98
N ASN A 220 15.35 27.14 5.84
CA ASN A 220 14.88 27.99 6.94
C ASN A 220 13.36 27.96 7.13
N ASP A 221 12.61 27.41 6.19
CA ASP A 221 11.16 27.25 6.28
C ASP A 221 10.79 26.24 7.40
N PRO A 222 9.95 26.62 8.38
CA PRO A 222 9.50 25.72 9.44
C PRO A 222 8.91 24.40 8.94
N GLN A 223 8.19 24.40 7.80
CA GLN A 223 7.63 23.17 7.24
C GLN A 223 8.70 22.23 6.69
N VAL A 224 9.74 22.78 6.04
CA VAL A 224 10.89 21.99 5.56
C VAL A 224 11.67 21.41 6.75
N LYS A 225 11.93 22.23 7.78
CA LYS A 225 12.58 21.77 9.03
C LYS A 225 11.76 20.68 9.72
N TYR A 226 10.44 20.85 9.80
CA TYR A 226 9.53 19.89 10.39
C TYR A 226 9.60 18.53 9.69
N ARG A 227 9.45 18.51 8.35
CA ARG A 227 9.54 17.27 7.55
C ARG A 227 10.90 16.59 7.73
N LYS A 228 11.99 17.38 7.71
CA LYS A 228 13.34 16.85 7.92
C LYS A 228 13.49 16.22 9.30
N CYS A 229 13.06 16.91 10.35
CA CYS A 229 13.08 16.42 11.73
C CYS A 229 12.29 15.11 11.85
N LEU A 230 11.09 15.04 11.26
CA LEU A 230 10.24 13.84 11.28
C LEU A 230 10.94 12.61 10.69
N PHE A 231 11.61 12.75 9.54
CA PHE A 231 12.41 11.66 8.96
C PHE A 231 13.56 11.24 9.89
N GLU A 232 14.25 12.19 10.50
CA GLU A 232 15.36 11.89 11.41
C GLU A 232 14.89 11.20 12.71
N ILE A 233 13.70 11.56 13.22
CA ILE A 233 13.06 10.86 14.34
C ILE A 233 12.75 9.43 13.95
N GLY A 234 12.12 9.22 12.79
CA GLY A 234 11.79 7.88 12.28
C GLY A 234 13.03 6.99 12.09
N GLU A 235 14.11 7.53 11.55
CA GLU A 235 15.40 6.82 11.43
C GLU A 235 16.01 6.48 12.80
N ALA A 236 15.96 7.41 13.76
CA ALA A 236 16.44 7.19 15.12
C ALA A 236 15.61 6.12 15.85
N ALA A 237 14.28 6.17 15.69
CA ALA A 237 13.32 5.20 16.19
C ALA A 237 13.61 3.80 15.63
N LYS A 238 13.68 3.64 14.29
CA LYS A 238 14.02 2.36 13.63
C LYS A 238 15.37 1.81 14.09
N SER A 239 16.33 2.69 14.39
CA SER A 239 17.65 2.33 14.90
C SER A 239 17.72 2.14 16.42
N LYS A 240 16.58 2.19 17.13
CA LYS A 240 16.46 2.09 18.60
C LYS A 240 17.31 3.12 19.37
N LYS A 241 17.55 4.31 18.81
CA LYS A 241 18.35 5.40 19.41
C LYS A 241 17.47 6.33 20.24
N GLN A 242 17.03 5.88 21.41
CA GLN A 242 16.08 6.56 22.30
C GLN A 242 16.44 8.02 22.63
N GLU A 243 17.67 8.31 23.08
CA GLU A 243 18.08 9.69 23.40
C GLU A 243 18.06 10.62 22.18
N LYS A 244 18.34 10.07 20.99
CA LYS A 244 18.24 10.83 19.74
C LYS A 244 16.77 11.11 19.39
N VAL A 245 15.87 10.15 19.60
CA VAL A 245 14.41 10.36 19.46
C VAL A 245 13.95 11.48 20.38
N LYS A 246 14.41 11.50 21.64
CA LYS A 246 14.02 12.54 22.59
C LYS A 246 14.48 13.93 22.17
N LYS A 247 15.75 14.06 21.80
CA LYS A 247 16.32 15.32 21.33
C LYS A 247 15.55 15.87 20.13
N LEU A 248 15.32 15.03 19.12
CA LEU A 248 14.62 15.43 17.90
C LEU A 248 13.13 15.67 18.15
N GLY A 249 12.48 14.92 19.04
CA GLY A 249 11.10 15.15 19.44
C GLY A 249 10.88 16.51 20.10
N ASN A 250 11.81 16.95 20.95
CA ASN A 250 11.80 18.31 21.48
C ASN A 250 12.00 19.37 20.38
N GLU A 251 12.92 19.13 19.44
CA GLU A 251 13.11 20.01 18.28
C GLU A 251 11.86 20.10 17.40
N LEU A 252 11.12 19.00 17.21
CA LEU A 252 9.84 18.97 16.50
C LEU A 252 8.78 19.85 17.18
N ILE A 253 8.73 19.83 18.51
CA ILE A 253 7.84 20.70 19.30
C ILE A 253 8.23 22.17 19.13
N ASP A 254 9.52 22.50 19.16
CA ASP A 254 9.98 23.88 19.03
C ASP A 254 9.72 24.43 17.62
N ILE A 255 9.96 23.62 16.58
CA ILE A 255 9.64 23.98 15.19
C ILE A 255 8.14 24.23 15.04
N SER A 256 7.30 23.31 15.52
CA SER A 256 5.84 23.44 15.37
C SER A 256 5.27 24.60 16.19
N ARG A 257 5.79 24.86 17.40
CA ARG A 257 5.40 26.03 18.19
C ARG A 257 5.71 27.33 17.47
N SER A 258 6.81 27.38 16.71
CA SER A 258 7.21 28.59 15.97
C SER A 258 6.25 29.01 14.86
N THR A 259 5.36 28.11 14.41
CA THR A 259 4.36 28.45 13.37
C THR A 259 3.14 29.19 13.94
N GLY A 260 2.92 29.14 15.25
CA GLY A 260 1.74 29.73 15.91
C GLY A 260 0.44 28.93 15.75
N GLU A 261 0.45 27.82 14.99
CA GLU A 261 -0.75 27.02 14.73
C GLU A 261 -0.96 25.95 15.82
N THR A 262 -2.09 26.05 16.54
CA THR A 262 -2.42 25.16 17.67
C THR A 262 -2.47 23.69 17.26
N SER A 263 -3.10 23.37 16.13
CA SER A 263 -3.20 21.99 15.62
C SER A 263 -1.82 21.44 15.28
N PHE A 264 -0.99 22.23 14.60
CA PHE A 264 0.37 21.82 14.28
C PHE A 264 1.20 21.58 15.54
N TRP A 265 1.13 22.48 16.52
CA TRP A 265 1.83 22.32 17.79
C TRP A 265 1.34 21.09 18.58
N ALA A 266 0.03 20.89 18.69
CA ALA A 266 -0.54 19.72 19.37
C ALA A 266 -0.16 18.39 18.70
N SER A 267 -0.14 18.36 17.36
CA SER A 267 0.25 17.17 16.59
C SER A 267 1.70 16.75 16.86
N SER A 268 2.60 17.70 17.13
CA SER A 268 3.99 17.39 17.45
C SER A 268 4.14 16.60 18.76
N TYR A 269 3.31 16.90 19.78
CA TYR A 269 3.29 16.13 21.03
C TYR A 269 2.78 14.71 20.79
N LEU A 270 1.72 14.55 19.99
CA LEU A 270 1.18 13.24 19.62
C LEU A 270 2.22 12.39 18.88
N ILE A 271 2.87 12.96 17.87
CA ILE A 271 3.88 12.29 17.05
C ILE A 271 5.11 11.93 17.89
N TYR A 272 5.58 12.83 18.75
CA TYR A 272 6.71 12.53 19.62
C TYR A 272 6.35 11.40 20.61
N ALA A 273 5.18 11.45 21.23
CA ALA A 273 4.70 10.38 22.09
C ALA A 273 4.61 9.04 21.33
N SER A 274 4.09 9.02 20.11
CA SER A 274 3.95 7.78 19.32
C SER A 274 5.28 7.12 18.99
N PHE A 275 6.31 7.89 18.64
CA PHE A 275 7.66 7.35 18.43
C PHE A 275 8.29 6.78 19.70
N LEU A 276 7.84 7.23 20.88
CA LEU A 276 8.32 6.72 22.15
C LEU A 276 7.65 5.41 22.58
N PHE A 277 6.50 5.01 22.02
CA PHE A 277 5.76 3.80 22.43
C PHE A 277 6.59 2.50 22.35
N GLN A 278 7.60 2.47 21.48
CA GLN A 278 8.52 1.33 21.35
C GLN A 278 9.53 1.22 22.51
N PHE A 279 9.71 2.26 23.33
CA PHE A 279 10.65 2.30 24.45
C PHE A 279 9.88 2.14 25.77
N LYS A 280 10.04 0.98 26.42
CA LYS A 280 9.27 0.60 27.61
C LYS A 280 9.48 1.55 28.81
N ASP A 281 10.63 2.19 28.89
CA ASP A 281 11.05 3.00 30.04
C ASP A 281 10.59 4.47 29.96
N GLU A 282 9.86 4.87 28.91
CA GLU A 282 9.48 6.27 28.66
C GLU A 282 8.03 6.60 29.01
N LYS A 283 7.42 5.80 29.89
CA LYS A 283 6.01 5.92 30.23
C LYS A 283 5.61 7.30 30.74
N GLU A 284 6.42 7.86 31.64
CA GLU A 284 6.19 9.17 32.26
C GLU A 284 6.22 10.27 31.19
N LEU A 285 7.25 10.25 30.34
CA LEU A 285 7.41 11.23 29.26
C LEU A 285 6.29 11.11 28.23
N ILE A 286 5.92 9.89 27.82
CA ILE A 286 4.79 9.65 26.92
C ILE A 286 3.52 10.30 27.47
N HIS A 287 3.19 10.06 28.73
CA HIS A 287 2.00 10.65 29.33
C HIS A 287 2.10 12.17 29.47
N GLU A 288 3.27 12.71 29.82
CA GLU A 288 3.50 14.16 29.89
C GLU A 288 3.25 14.83 28.53
N LEU A 289 3.76 14.24 27.44
CA LEU A 289 3.57 14.73 26.08
C LEU A 289 2.09 14.70 25.70
N LEU A 290 1.41 13.57 25.92
CA LEU A 290 -0.01 13.45 25.62
C LEU A 290 -0.86 14.42 26.45
N ASP A 291 -0.54 14.63 27.73
CA ASP A 291 -1.22 15.60 28.58
C ASP A 291 -1.03 17.05 28.12
N LYS A 292 0.18 17.41 27.68
CA LYS A 292 0.43 18.73 27.08
C LYS A 292 -0.40 18.92 25.81
N GLY A 293 -0.43 17.93 24.92
CA GLY A 293 -1.27 17.95 23.72
C GLY A 293 -2.74 18.17 24.07
N ILE A 294 -3.29 17.34 24.97
CA ILE A 294 -4.69 17.42 25.41
C ILE A 294 -5.00 18.81 25.97
N LYS A 295 -4.16 19.32 26.87
CA LYS A 295 -4.34 20.63 27.50
C LYS A 295 -4.41 21.77 26.47
N ILE A 296 -3.63 21.69 25.39
CA ILE A 296 -3.60 22.71 24.35
C ILE A 296 -4.82 22.62 23.44
N THR A 297 -5.34 21.42 23.19
CA THR A 297 -6.48 21.21 22.26
C THR A 297 -7.85 21.37 22.94
N THR A 298 -7.98 21.04 24.23
CA THR A 298 -9.26 21.07 24.97
C THR A 298 -9.99 22.43 24.95
N PRO A 299 -9.34 23.60 24.97
CA PRO A 299 -10.07 24.86 24.92
C PRO A 299 -10.72 25.17 23.56
N PHE A 300 -10.25 24.54 22.47
CA PHE A 300 -10.57 24.97 21.10
C PHE A 300 -11.29 23.90 20.26
N TYR A 301 -11.47 22.67 20.75
CA TYR A 301 -12.01 21.56 19.94
C TYR A 301 -13.44 21.79 19.41
N LYS A 302 -14.23 22.66 20.05
CA LYS A 302 -15.58 23.00 19.57
C LYS A 302 -15.58 23.99 18.41
N GLU A 303 -14.52 24.77 18.28
CA GLU A 303 -14.41 25.86 17.31
C GLU A 303 -13.58 25.46 16.09
N LYS A 304 -12.68 24.48 16.25
CA LYS A 304 -11.68 24.09 15.26
C LYS A 304 -11.69 22.58 15.04
N GLU A 305 -12.20 22.15 13.89
CA GLU A 305 -12.35 20.73 13.53
C GLU A 305 -11.00 20.00 13.50
N ASP A 306 -9.94 20.64 12.98
CA ASP A 306 -8.59 20.09 12.94
C ASP A 306 -8.02 19.84 14.36
N VAL A 307 -8.27 20.77 15.28
CA VAL A 307 -7.91 20.64 16.71
C VAL A 307 -8.73 19.52 17.38
N ALA A 308 -10.00 19.40 17.03
CA ALA A 308 -10.88 18.37 17.55
C ALA A 308 -10.41 16.96 17.18
N GLY A 309 -10.04 16.75 15.90
CA GLY A 309 -9.47 15.50 15.43
C GLY A 309 -8.19 15.12 16.19
N ILE A 310 -7.30 16.09 16.45
CA ILE A 310 -6.07 15.85 17.21
C ILE A 310 -6.37 15.51 18.68
N LEU A 311 -7.34 16.18 19.32
CA LEU A 311 -7.75 15.87 20.69
C LEU A 311 -8.25 14.42 20.81
N LEU A 312 -9.10 13.97 19.87
CA LEU A 312 -9.58 12.59 19.85
C LEU A 312 -8.42 11.59 19.72
N GLN A 313 -7.46 11.86 18.84
CA GLN A 313 -6.27 11.01 18.68
C GLN A 313 -5.41 10.98 19.94
N LEU A 314 -5.18 12.13 20.60
CA LEU A 314 -4.42 12.20 21.85
C LEU A 314 -5.07 11.38 22.98
N LEU A 315 -6.39 11.45 23.10
CA LEU A 315 -7.14 10.65 24.07
C LEU A 315 -7.05 9.15 23.76
N ALA A 316 -7.21 8.78 22.48
CA ALA A 316 -7.09 7.39 22.02
C ALA A 316 -5.68 6.82 22.27
N TYR A 317 -4.62 7.58 21.95
CA TYR A 317 -3.24 7.18 22.21
C TYR A 317 -2.95 7.03 23.69
N LYS A 318 -3.51 7.93 24.51
CA LYS A 318 -3.37 7.83 25.97
C LYS A 318 -4.08 6.61 26.53
N GLY A 319 -5.29 6.31 26.06
CA GLY A 319 -6.01 5.07 26.38
C GLY A 319 -5.21 3.83 25.96
N SER A 320 -4.68 3.83 24.75
CA SER A 320 -3.87 2.74 24.20
C SER A 320 -2.59 2.49 25.00
N HIS A 321 -1.88 3.54 25.40
CA HIS A 321 -0.67 3.39 26.22
C HIS A 321 -0.98 2.86 27.62
N TYR A 322 -2.11 3.27 28.22
CA TYR A 322 -2.58 2.66 29.47
C TYR A 322 -2.94 1.18 29.29
N SER A 323 -3.55 0.82 28.16
CA SER A 323 -3.88 -0.56 27.80
C SER A 323 -2.61 -1.43 27.70
N ILE A 324 -1.63 -0.99 26.91
CA ILE A 324 -0.33 -1.66 26.71
C ILE A 324 0.40 -1.84 28.04
N THR A 325 0.30 -0.86 28.93
CA THR A 325 0.96 -0.92 30.26
C THR A 325 0.12 -1.58 31.35
N GLY A 326 -0.94 -2.30 30.98
CA GLY A 326 -1.76 -3.14 31.88
C GLY A 326 -2.72 -2.37 32.80
N LYS A 327 -2.94 -1.07 32.57
CA LYS A 327 -3.83 -0.21 33.38
C LYS A 327 -5.21 -0.09 32.73
N SER A 328 -5.93 -1.21 32.61
CA SER A 328 -7.20 -1.30 31.88
C SER A 328 -8.25 -0.26 32.29
N ASP A 329 -8.45 -0.04 33.60
CA ASP A 329 -9.48 0.89 34.07
C ASP A 329 -9.17 2.34 33.65
N ARG A 330 -7.89 2.72 33.61
CA ARG A 330 -7.47 4.03 33.08
C ARG A 330 -7.62 4.09 31.57
N ALA A 331 -7.32 3.01 30.85
CA ALA A 331 -7.50 2.95 29.41
C ALA A 331 -8.97 3.15 29.02
N ILE A 332 -9.88 2.40 29.65
CA ILE A 332 -11.33 2.53 29.49
C ILE A 332 -11.77 3.98 29.75
N HIS A 333 -11.32 4.60 30.84
CA HIS A 333 -11.63 6.00 31.15
C HIS A 333 -11.25 6.97 30.02
N TYR A 334 -10.07 6.82 29.42
CA TYR A 334 -9.65 7.70 28.33
C TYR A 334 -10.37 7.43 27.01
N PHE A 335 -10.72 6.18 26.71
CA PHE A 335 -11.57 5.85 25.55
C PHE A 335 -12.99 6.39 25.73
N LEU A 336 -13.57 6.31 26.93
CA LEU A 336 -14.89 6.91 27.20
C LEU A 336 -14.87 8.44 27.17
N LYS A 337 -13.75 9.07 27.55
CA LYS A 337 -13.54 10.51 27.33
C LYS A 337 -13.51 10.87 25.84
N GLN A 338 -12.83 10.07 25.02
CA GLN A 338 -12.85 10.24 23.57
C GLN A 338 -14.27 10.11 23.02
N VAL A 339 -15.03 9.11 23.46
CA VAL A 339 -16.44 8.91 23.10
C VAL A 339 -17.29 10.14 23.44
N ALA A 340 -17.19 10.66 24.66
CA ALA A 340 -17.96 11.82 25.09
C ALA A 340 -17.69 13.05 24.20
N ILE A 341 -16.41 13.34 23.92
CA ILE A 341 -16.04 14.45 23.04
C ILE A 341 -16.51 14.19 21.61
N ALA A 342 -16.32 12.98 21.07
CA ALA A 342 -16.73 12.64 19.72
C ALA A 342 -18.26 12.74 19.53
N LYS A 343 -19.06 12.39 20.55
CA LYS A 343 -20.51 12.62 20.56
C LYS A 343 -20.84 14.12 20.50
N GLU A 344 -20.14 14.96 21.28
CA GLU A 344 -20.36 16.41 21.29
C GLU A 344 -20.09 17.10 19.94
N ILE A 345 -19.16 16.57 19.14
CA ILE A 345 -18.78 17.13 17.84
C ILE A 345 -19.29 16.30 16.66
N GLU A 346 -20.23 15.39 16.89
CA GLU A 346 -20.91 14.60 15.86
C GLU A 346 -19.95 13.78 14.98
N GLN A 347 -18.90 13.19 15.58
CA GLN A 347 -17.92 12.33 14.88
C GLN A 347 -18.24 10.85 15.12
N GLU A 348 -19.26 10.31 14.45
CA GLU A 348 -19.87 9.03 14.81
C GLU A 348 -18.92 7.85 14.65
N MET A 349 -18.05 7.87 13.63
CA MET A 349 -17.00 6.86 13.46
C MET A 349 -16.06 6.81 14.67
N GLN A 350 -15.69 7.97 15.23
CA GLN A 350 -14.81 8.05 16.39
C GLN A 350 -15.52 7.62 17.68
N VAL A 351 -16.83 7.85 17.78
CA VAL A 351 -17.66 7.32 18.88
C VAL A 351 -17.63 5.79 18.88
N ILE A 352 -17.94 5.16 17.74
CA ILE A 352 -17.96 3.69 17.65
C ILE A 352 -16.57 3.08 17.88
N ASN A 353 -15.51 3.69 17.35
CA ASN A 353 -14.14 3.23 17.59
C ASN A 353 -13.76 3.32 19.09
N GLY A 354 -14.10 4.42 19.76
CA GLY A 354 -13.87 4.58 21.20
C GLY A 354 -14.61 3.51 22.02
N TYR A 355 -15.86 3.21 21.68
CA TYR A 355 -16.60 2.11 22.31
C TYR A 355 -15.97 0.75 22.08
N ASN A 356 -15.56 0.43 20.85
CA ASN A 356 -14.88 -0.83 20.54
C ASN A 356 -13.65 -1.02 21.43
N TYR A 357 -12.80 0.00 21.56
CA TYR A 357 -11.62 -0.07 22.43
C TYR A 357 -11.97 -0.24 23.92
N ALA A 358 -12.97 0.50 24.41
CA ALA A 358 -13.42 0.38 25.80
C ALA A 358 -13.99 -1.02 26.10
N LEU A 359 -14.86 -1.53 25.21
CA LEU A 359 -15.51 -2.83 25.34
C LEU A 359 -14.52 -3.99 25.25
N LEU A 360 -13.53 -3.94 24.36
CA LEU A 360 -12.48 -4.96 24.27
C LEU A 360 -11.72 -5.13 25.59
N LEU A 361 -11.54 -4.04 26.34
CA LEU A 361 -10.89 -4.08 27.65
C LEU A 361 -11.84 -4.49 28.77
N ALA A 362 -13.06 -3.97 28.77
CA ALA A 362 -14.09 -4.28 29.76
C ALA A 362 -14.56 -5.76 29.67
N ALA A 363 -14.58 -6.34 28.46
CA ALA A 363 -14.98 -7.73 28.21
C ALA A 363 -14.11 -8.76 28.94
N LYS A 364 -12.90 -8.39 29.38
CA LYS A 364 -12.04 -9.27 30.19
C LYS A 364 -12.61 -9.53 31.59
N LYS A 365 -13.34 -8.56 32.15
CA LYS A 365 -13.94 -8.66 33.50
C LYS A 365 -15.42 -9.05 33.45
N ARG A 366 -16.15 -8.67 32.39
CA ARG A 366 -17.61 -8.84 32.24
C ARG A 366 -18.38 -8.43 33.52
N ASP A 367 -17.97 -7.32 34.13
CA ASP A 367 -18.63 -6.75 35.30
C ASP A 367 -19.73 -5.74 34.90
N GLY A 368 -20.38 -5.10 35.88
CA GLY A 368 -21.47 -4.15 35.59
C GLY A 368 -21.07 -3.00 34.68
N GLN A 369 -19.79 -2.57 34.72
CA GLN A 369 -19.27 -1.52 33.84
C GLN A 369 -19.28 -1.97 32.37
N TYR A 370 -19.02 -3.25 32.08
CA TYR A 370 -19.11 -3.78 30.72
C TYR A 370 -20.53 -3.65 30.16
N ALA A 371 -21.53 -4.07 30.93
CA ALA A 371 -22.93 -4.01 30.50
C ALA A 371 -23.40 -2.57 30.26
N GLU A 372 -23.02 -1.63 31.13
CA GLU A 372 -23.34 -0.20 30.95
C GLU A 372 -22.76 0.36 29.65
N ILE A 373 -21.46 0.11 29.40
CA ILE A 373 -20.79 0.58 28.17
C ILE A 373 -21.43 -0.07 26.94
N LEU A 374 -21.76 -1.36 27.00
CA LEU A 374 -22.30 -2.11 25.87
C LEU A 374 -23.68 -1.61 25.48
N ASN A 375 -24.54 -1.35 26.46
CA ASN A 375 -25.89 -0.82 26.22
C ASN A 375 -25.83 0.57 25.56
N ASP A 376 -25.02 1.50 26.11
CA ASP A 376 -24.86 2.85 25.54
C ASP A 376 -24.23 2.81 24.13
N ALA A 377 -23.23 1.95 23.92
CA ALA A 377 -22.61 1.74 22.61
C ALA A 377 -23.60 1.20 21.58
N PHE A 378 -24.41 0.21 21.97
CA PHE A 378 -25.41 -0.38 21.10
C PHE A 378 -26.52 0.61 20.77
N GLU A 379 -27.08 1.29 21.76
CA GLU A 379 -28.14 2.29 21.56
C GLU A 379 -27.68 3.39 20.60
N TYR A 380 -26.48 3.94 20.82
CA TYR A 380 -25.92 4.98 19.95
C TYR A 380 -25.71 4.48 18.52
N GLY A 381 -25.03 3.34 18.35
CA GLY A 381 -24.69 2.83 17.02
C GLY A 381 -25.89 2.30 16.25
N TYR A 382 -26.86 1.67 16.92
CA TYR A 382 -28.07 1.16 16.29
C TYR A 382 -28.99 2.29 15.81
N ALA A 383 -28.93 3.47 16.41
CA ALA A 383 -29.66 4.65 15.93
C ALA A 383 -29.10 5.24 14.62
N LEU A 384 -27.88 4.88 14.21
CA LEU A 384 -27.25 5.39 12.99
C LEU A 384 -27.91 4.80 11.73
N THR A 385 -27.77 5.51 10.62
CA THR A 385 -28.31 5.05 9.32
C THR A 385 -27.50 3.88 8.76
N ASP A 386 -28.14 3.03 7.96
CA ASP A 386 -27.49 1.89 7.32
C ASP A 386 -26.30 2.33 6.43
N SER A 387 -26.39 3.50 5.79
CA SER A 387 -25.32 4.08 4.98
C SER A 387 -24.06 4.36 5.81
N MET A 388 -24.24 4.92 7.01
CA MET A 388 -23.13 5.19 7.94
C MET A 388 -22.56 3.89 8.51
N LEU A 389 -23.42 2.95 8.87
CA LEU A 389 -22.98 1.66 9.41
C LEU A 389 -22.14 0.87 8.41
N LYS A 390 -22.38 0.97 7.09
CA LYS A 390 -21.53 0.31 6.07
C LYS A 390 -20.05 0.71 6.12
N ILE A 391 -19.75 1.92 6.60
CA ILE A 391 -18.38 2.45 6.67
C ILE A 391 -17.82 2.47 8.09
N ILE A 392 -18.62 2.12 9.11
CA ILE A 392 -18.23 2.13 10.52
C ILE A 392 -18.27 0.70 11.07
N ASN A 393 -17.23 0.33 11.83
CA ASN A 393 -17.11 -1.00 12.40
C ASN A 393 -18.01 -1.20 13.64
N PHE A 394 -19.31 -1.42 13.42
CA PHE A 394 -20.33 -1.64 14.47
C PHE A 394 -20.60 -3.13 14.76
N THR A 395 -20.10 -4.05 13.93
CA THR A 395 -20.40 -5.49 14.03
C THR A 395 -19.98 -6.07 15.38
N PHE A 396 -18.86 -5.62 15.95
CA PHE A 396 -18.39 -6.06 17.26
C PHE A 396 -19.37 -5.71 18.39
N ILE A 397 -19.88 -4.47 18.41
CA ILE A 397 -20.85 -4.01 19.42
C ILE A 397 -22.17 -4.76 19.26
N ALA A 398 -22.69 -4.86 18.04
CA ALA A 398 -23.95 -5.54 17.76
C ALA A 398 -23.90 -7.03 18.14
N ASN A 399 -22.80 -7.72 17.80
CA ASN A 399 -22.62 -9.13 18.18
C ASN A 399 -22.50 -9.28 19.69
N SER A 400 -21.67 -8.43 20.33
CA SER A 400 -21.49 -8.45 21.79
C SER A 400 -22.81 -8.20 22.53
N TYR A 401 -23.63 -7.27 22.04
CA TYR A 401 -24.95 -6.98 22.59
C TYR A 401 -25.88 -8.18 22.52
N LEU A 402 -25.97 -8.87 21.38
CA LEU A 402 -26.80 -10.07 21.25
C LEU A 402 -26.30 -11.25 22.09
N GLU A 403 -24.98 -11.40 22.26
CA GLU A 403 -24.35 -12.45 23.08
C GLU A 403 -24.51 -12.22 24.59
N ASP A 404 -24.72 -10.98 25.03
CA ASP A 404 -24.89 -10.63 26.46
C ASP A 404 -26.32 -10.88 26.99
N ASP A 405 -27.16 -11.55 26.19
CA ASP A 405 -28.56 -11.86 26.47
C ASP A 405 -29.38 -10.64 26.96
N PRO A 406 -29.54 -9.62 26.11
CA PRO A 406 -30.21 -8.38 26.48
C PRO A 406 -31.68 -8.65 26.77
N LYS A 407 -32.28 -7.85 27.66
CA LYS A 407 -33.69 -7.94 28.06
C LYS A 407 -34.64 -7.41 26.97
N ILE A 408 -34.57 -8.02 25.81
CA ILE A 408 -35.39 -7.77 24.61
C ILE A 408 -36.02 -9.08 24.16
N ASP A 409 -37.11 -8.99 23.41
CA ASP A 409 -37.79 -10.20 22.94
C ASP A 409 -37.06 -10.88 21.77
N TYR A 410 -37.51 -12.07 21.41
CA TYR A 410 -36.90 -12.84 20.32
C TYR A 410 -37.06 -12.16 18.96
N ALA A 411 -38.17 -11.46 18.73
CA ALA A 411 -38.43 -10.76 17.46
C ALA A 411 -37.48 -9.57 17.28
N GLU A 412 -37.18 -8.85 18.37
CA GLU A 412 -36.19 -7.76 18.39
C GLU A 412 -34.78 -8.29 18.14
N LYS A 413 -34.39 -9.41 18.76
CA LYS A 413 -33.10 -10.07 18.49
C LYS A 413 -32.95 -10.47 17.02
N GLU A 414 -34.00 -11.04 16.41
CA GLU A 414 -34.00 -11.36 14.98
C GLU A 414 -33.94 -10.11 14.10
N ALA A 415 -34.68 -9.05 14.44
CA ALA A 415 -34.66 -7.80 13.68
C ALA A 415 -33.26 -7.18 13.64
N ILE A 416 -32.56 -7.14 14.78
CA ILE A 416 -31.18 -6.65 14.87
C ILE A 416 -30.26 -7.52 13.99
N ALA A 417 -30.34 -8.84 14.14
CA ALA A 417 -29.49 -9.77 13.39
C ALA A 417 -29.70 -9.69 11.87
N ASN A 418 -30.97 -9.55 11.44
CA ASN A 418 -31.34 -9.39 10.03
C ASN A 418 -30.82 -8.07 9.47
N ARG A 419 -30.96 -6.97 10.20
CA ARG A 419 -30.42 -5.68 9.79
C ARG A 419 -28.90 -5.74 9.61
N MET A 420 -28.18 -6.34 10.56
CA MET A 420 -26.72 -6.50 10.44
C MET A 420 -26.33 -7.37 9.24
N ALA A 421 -27.09 -8.44 8.95
CA ALA A 421 -26.84 -9.28 7.78
C ALA A 421 -27.07 -8.55 6.45
N ILE A 422 -28.05 -7.63 6.39
CA ILE A 422 -28.31 -6.79 5.22
C ILE A 422 -27.17 -5.78 4.99
N ILE A 423 -26.63 -5.20 6.07
CA ILE A 423 -25.60 -4.16 5.99
C ILE A 423 -24.21 -4.75 5.70
N PHE A 424 -23.83 -5.80 6.43
CA PHE A 424 -22.47 -6.34 6.46
C PHE A 424 -22.33 -7.72 5.80
N GLY A 425 -23.42 -8.32 5.34
CA GLY A 425 -23.45 -9.65 4.72
C GLY A 425 -23.74 -10.79 5.71
N ALA A 426 -24.01 -11.99 5.19
CA ALA A 426 -24.42 -13.15 5.99
C ALA A 426 -23.39 -13.57 7.07
N ASN A 427 -22.11 -13.27 6.85
CA ASN A 427 -20.99 -13.64 7.73
C ASN A 427 -20.59 -12.48 8.68
N TRP A 428 -21.48 -11.52 8.94
CA TRP A 428 -21.16 -10.34 9.76
C TRP A 428 -20.74 -10.66 11.20
N ARG A 429 -21.01 -11.87 11.69
CA ARG A 429 -20.57 -12.37 13.00
C ARG A 429 -19.15 -12.94 13.02
N ASP A 430 -18.57 -13.21 11.85
CA ASP A 430 -17.18 -13.68 11.73
C ASP A 430 -16.20 -12.50 11.82
N THR A 431 -16.60 -11.35 11.28
CA THR A 431 -15.81 -10.11 11.26
C THR A 431 -15.38 -9.65 12.67
N PRO A 432 -16.24 -9.66 13.72
CA PRO A 432 -15.85 -9.32 15.09
C PRO A 432 -14.70 -10.15 15.67
N ARG A 433 -14.60 -11.44 15.33
CA ARG A 433 -13.50 -12.31 15.80
C ARG A 433 -12.20 -12.01 15.06
N GLU A 434 -12.27 -11.75 13.77
CA GLU A 434 -11.12 -11.33 12.95
C GLU A 434 -10.66 -9.91 13.29
N ILE A 435 -11.59 -9.01 13.62
CA ILE A 435 -11.34 -7.64 14.09
C ILE A 435 -10.77 -7.65 15.51
N ALA A 436 -11.30 -8.45 16.44
CA ALA A 436 -10.71 -8.58 17.78
C ALA A 436 -9.27 -9.12 17.69
N LYS A 437 -9.02 -10.01 16.72
CA LYS A 437 -7.68 -10.51 16.39
C LYS A 437 -6.81 -9.42 15.74
N GLN A 438 -7.30 -8.67 14.75
CA GLN A 438 -6.59 -7.55 14.12
C GLN A 438 -6.30 -6.41 15.10
N ILE A 439 -7.23 -6.03 15.97
CA ILE A 439 -7.00 -4.99 17.00
C ILE A 439 -5.99 -5.49 18.05
N GLN A 440 -5.98 -6.78 18.37
CA GLN A 440 -4.93 -7.40 19.19
C GLN A 440 -3.57 -7.48 18.48
N GLU A 441 -3.55 -7.61 17.16
CA GLU A 441 -2.33 -7.68 16.32
C GLU A 441 -1.76 -6.29 15.99
N GLU A 442 -2.60 -5.29 15.70
CA GLU A 442 -2.24 -3.88 15.43
C GLU A 442 -1.83 -3.13 16.71
N TYR A 443 -2.41 -3.51 17.86
CA TYR A 443 -2.02 -3.02 19.18
C TYR A 443 -1.64 -4.22 20.05
N PRO A 444 -0.38 -4.70 19.99
CA PRO A 444 0.03 -5.92 20.69
C PRO A 444 -0.26 -5.79 22.18
N LEU A 445 -1.40 -6.36 22.59
CA LEU A 445 -1.71 -6.74 23.95
C LEU A 445 -0.75 -7.90 24.23
N SER A 446 0.40 -7.54 24.80
CA SER A 446 1.54 -8.41 25.05
C SER A 446 1.14 -9.86 25.33
N ASN A 447 1.45 -10.74 24.38
CA ASN A 447 1.69 -12.15 24.61
C ASN A 447 2.51 -12.71 23.45
N THR A 448 3.82 -12.40 23.45
CA THR A 448 4.93 -13.35 23.21
C THR A 448 6.26 -12.59 23.19
N TYR A 449 7.14 -13.01 24.10
CA TYR A 449 8.63 -12.92 24.20
C TYR A 449 9.41 -11.87 23.40
#